data_AF-A0A7D9E6Z3-F1
#
_entry.id   AF-A0A7D9E6Z3-F1
#
_cell.length_a   1.000
_cell.length_b   1.000
_cell.length_c   1.000
_cell.angle_alpha   90.00
_cell.angle_beta   90.00
_cell.angle_gamma   90.00
#
_symmetry.space_group_name_H-M   'P 1'
#
loop_
_entity.id
_entity.type
_entity.pdbx_description
1 polymer ?
#
loop_
_entity_poly.entity_id
_entity_poly.type
_entity_poly.pdbx_seq_one_letter_code
_entity_poly.pdbx_strand_id
1 'polypeptide(L)'
;MHPRNKYYKNPADFGKLGEKCPEFRKYLLATSSGYTINFKDPKALRELTVSLLHHDFGLNVELPLDRLIPTVTLRLNYIHWIEDLLQMLPAGDMCQTTGIDIGE
;
A
#
# COMPACT_ATOMS: atom_id res chain seq x y z
N MET A 1 11.57 -2.70 6.59
CA MET A 1 10.08 -2.66 6.63
C MET A 1 9.66 -2.95 8.06
N HIS A 2 8.63 -2.28 8.56
CA HIS A 2 8.18 -2.38 9.95
C HIS A 2 7.66 -3.80 10.28
N PRO A 3 7.94 -4.39 11.47
CA PRO A 3 7.54 -5.77 11.77
C PRO A 3 6.02 -6.04 11.73
N ARG A 4 5.19 -5.04 12.06
CA ARG A 4 3.72 -5.11 11.95
C ARG A 4 3.18 -4.88 10.53
N ASN A 5 4.05 -4.50 9.58
CA ASN A 5 3.62 -4.32 8.21
C ASN A 5 3.19 -5.66 7.60
N LYS A 6 1.97 -5.73 7.08
CA LYS A 6 1.41 -6.97 6.50
C LYS A 6 2.29 -7.59 5.40
N TYR A 7 3.09 -6.77 4.71
CA TYR A 7 3.95 -7.21 3.62
C TYR A 7 5.37 -7.60 4.06
N TYR A 8 5.69 -7.54 5.37
CA TYR A 8 7.05 -7.75 5.87
C TYR A 8 7.58 -9.16 5.61
N LYS A 9 6.76 -10.18 5.89
CA LYS A 9 7.07 -11.60 5.63
C LYS A 9 6.22 -12.21 4.52
N ASN A 10 5.25 -11.46 4.02
CA ASN A 10 4.28 -11.93 3.04
C ASN A 10 4.17 -10.88 1.91
N PRO A 11 5.14 -10.84 0.98
CA PRO A 11 5.08 -9.92 -0.15
C PRO A 11 3.80 -10.17 -0.95
N ALA A 12 3.29 -9.12 -1.60
CA ALA A 12 2.06 -9.22 -2.37
C ALA A 12 2.21 -10.24 -3.52
N ASP A 13 1.31 -11.22 -3.55
CA ASP A 13 1.22 -12.19 -4.63
C ASP A 13 0.50 -11.55 -5.82
N PHE A 14 1.27 -11.09 -6.80
CA PHE A 14 0.75 -10.38 -7.97
C PHE A 14 -0.16 -11.27 -8.84
N GLY A 15 0.07 -12.58 -8.87
CA GLY A 15 -0.80 -13.51 -9.58
C GLY A 15 -2.19 -13.53 -8.97
N LYS A 16 -2.28 -13.77 -7.66
CA LYS A 16 -3.56 -13.74 -6.93
C LYS A 16 -4.25 -12.38 -6.97
N LEU A 17 -3.47 -11.31 -6.90
CA LEU A 17 -4.01 -9.95 -7.00
C LEU A 17 -4.61 -9.71 -8.39
N GLY A 18 -3.95 -10.13 -9.46
CA GLY A 18 -4.46 -10.02 -10.83
C GLY A 18 -5.66 -10.91 -11.13
N GLU A 19 -5.86 -12.02 -10.41
CA GLU A 19 -7.10 -12.82 -10.51
C GLU A 19 -8.30 -12.07 -9.96
N LYS A 20 -8.13 -11.29 -8.89
CA LYS A 20 -9.19 -10.52 -8.24
C LYS A 20 -9.40 -9.13 -8.82
N CYS A 21 -8.36 -8.56 -9.44
CA CYS A 21 -8.36 -7.21 -10.00
C CYS A 21 -8.03 -7.26 -11.50
N PRO A 22 -9.04 -7.39 -12.39
CA PRO A 22 -8.84 -7.52 -13.83
C PRO A 22 -8.08 -6.35 -14.47
N GLU A 23 -8.26 -5.13 -13.97
CA GLU A 23 -7.54 -3.95 -14.46
C GLU A 23 -6.03 -4.04 -14.18
N PHE A 24 -5.64 -4.51 -12.99
CA PHE A 24 -4.24 -4.75 -12.65
C PHE A 24 -3.64 -5.91 -13.43
N ARG A 25 -4.43 -6.95 -13.75
CA ARG A 25 -3.97 -8.11 -14.53
C ARG A 25 -3.33 -7.72 -15.86
N LYS A 26 -3.80 -6.64 -16.50
CA LYS A 26 -3.30 -6.13 -17.79
C LYS A 26 -1.82 -5.71 -17.74
N TYR A 27 -1.31 -5.43 -16.55
CA TYR A 27 0.06 -4.95 -16.33
C TYR A 27 1.01 -6.04 -15.83
N LEU A 28 0.51 -7.27 -15.61
CA LEU A 28 1.33 -8.39 -15.16
C LEU A 28 2.24 -8.91 -16.26
N LEU A 29 3.50 -9.10 -15.90
CA LEU A 29 4.54 -9.70 -16.71
C LEU A 29 4.95 -11.04 -16.09
N ALA A 30 4.84 -12.12 -16.84
CA ALA A 30 5.27 -13.43 -16.36
C ALA A 30 6.80 -13.51 -16.25
N THR A 31 7.29 -14.15 -15.20
CA THR A 31 8.71 -14.44 -14.96
C THR A 31 8.89 -15.93 -14.63
N SER A 32 10.13 -16.39 -14.56
CA SER A 32 10.44 -17.77 -14.14
C SER A 32 10.01 -18.09 -12.70
N SER A 33 9.73 -17.08 -11.87
CA SER A 33 9.37 -17.20 -10.46
C SER A 33 7.96 -16.70 -10.13
N GLY A 34 7.14 -16.35 -11.13
CA GLY A 34 5.77 -15.87 -10.93
C GLY A 34 5.42 -14.70 -11.83
N TYR A 35 4.96 -13.60 -11.23
CA TYR A 35 4.56 -12.40 -11.95
C TYR A 35 5.24 -11.15 -11.37
N THR A 36 5.57 -10.21 -12.24
CA THR A 36 6.08 -8.88 -11.91
C THR A 36 5.33 -7.81 -12.69
N ILE A 37 5.67 -6.54 -12.51
CA ILE A 37 5.18 -5.42 -13.32
C ILE A 37 6.34 -4.53 -13.77
N ASN A 38 6.08 -3.64 -14.73
CA ASN A 38 7.02 -2.55 -15.01
C ASN A 38 6.86 -1.42 -13.97
N PHE A 39 7.74 -1.38 -12.98
CA PHE A 39 7.75 -0.34 -11.93
C PHE A 39 8.10 1.07 -12.42
N LYS A 40 8.41 1.24 -13.72
CA LYS A 40 8.59 2.56 -14.34
C LYS A 40 7.33 3.05 -15.07
N ASP A 41 6.33 2.20 -15.25
CA ASP A 41 5.05 2.59 -15.86
C ASP A 41 4.11 3.15 -14.78
N PRO A 42 3.77 4.46 -14.81
CA PRO A 42 2.85 5.05 -13.85
C PRO A 42 1.48 4.36 -13.85
N LYS A 43 1.00 3.84 -14.98
CA LYS A 43 -0.30 3.14 -15.02
C LYS A 43 -0.22 1.82 -14.25
N ALA A 44 0.84 1.05 -14.44
CA ALA A 44 1.06 -0.19 -13.71
C ALA A 44 1.21 0.06 -12.20
N LEU A 45 1.95 1.09 -11.81
CA LEU A 45 2.09 1.49 -10.40
C LEU A 45 0.74 1.91 -9.79
N ARG A 46 -0.06 2.69 -10.53
CA ARG A 46 -1.38 3.13 -10.09
C ARG A 46 -2.28 1.94 -9.84
N GLU A 47 -2.40 1.04 -10.81
CA GLU A 47 -3.27 -0.14 -10.68
C GLU A 47 -2.79 -1.07 -9.58
N LEU A 48 -1.48 -1.22 -9.38
CA LEU A 48 -0.95 -1.95 -8.23
C LEU A 48 -1.41 -1.32 -6.92
N THR A 49 -1.22 0.00 -6.76
CA THR A 49 -1.59 0.71 -5.53
C THR A 49 -3.09 0.63 -5.26
N VAL A 50 -3.94 0.92 -6.25
CA VAL A 50 -5.40 0.84 -6.11
C VAL A 50 -5.84 -0.58 -5.78
N SER A 51 -5.29 -1.59 -6.48
CA SER A 51 -5.65 -2.99 -6.24
C SER A 51 -5.25 -3.46 -4.85
N LEU A 52 -4.06 -3.07 -4.35
CA LEU A 52 -3.64 -3.37 -2.99
C LEU A 52 -4.56 -2.69 -1.97
N LEU A 53 -4.85 -1.39 -2.13
CA LEU A 53 -5.73 -0.66 -1.21
C LEU A 53 -7.13 -1.28 -1.15
N HIS A 54 -7.69 -1.66 -2.30
CA HIS A 54 -8.99 -2.31 -2.36
C HIS A 54 -8.96 -3.72 -1.76
N HIS A 55 -8.05 -4.58 -2.23
CA HIS A 55 -7.99 -5.99 -1.82
C HIS A 55 -7.67 -6.17 -0.33
N ASP A 56 -6.70 -5.40 0.17
CA ASP A 56 -6.10 -5.63 1.47
C ASP A 56 -6.68 -4.75 2.58
N PHE A 57 -7.32 -3.63 2.22
CA PHE A 57 -7.84 -2.64 3.16
C PHE A 57 -9.31 -2.26 2.88
N GLY A 58 -9.92 -2.76 1.80
CA GLY A 58 -11.29 -2.40 1.42
C GLY A 58 -11.46 -0.94 0.98
N LEU A 59 -10.37 -0.27 0.61
CA LEU A 59 -10.38 1.15 0.24
C LEU A 59 -10.50 1.32 -1.27
N ASN A 60 -11.60 1.94 -1.71
CA ASN A 60 -11.81 2.35 -3.10
C ASN A 60 -11.24 3.76 -3.29
N VAL A 61 -10.15 3.88 -4.04
CA VAL A 61 -9.43 5.14 -4.24
C VAL A 61 -9.22 5.38 -5.72
N GLU A 62 -9.47 6.60 -6.17
CA GLU A 62 -9.08 7.07 -7.50
C GLU A 62 -7.78 7.85 -7.40
N LEU A 63 -6.78 7.45 -8.18
CA LEU A 63 -5.47 8.09 -8.22
C LEU A 63 -5.24 8.70 -9.62
N PRO A 64 -5.08 10.03 -9.74
CA PRO A 64 -4.80 10.64 -11.03
C PRO A 64 -3.32 10.40 -11.42
N LEU A 65 -3.04 10.32 -12.72
CA LEU A 65 -1.70 9.98 -13.24
C LEU A 65 -0.75 11.19 -13.31
N ASP A 66 -1.27 12.40 -13.13
CA ASP A 66 -0.52 13.67 -13.12
C ASP A 66 0.10 13.98 -11.74
N ARG A 67 -0.10 13.10 -10.76
CA ARG A 67 0.44 13.24 -9.40
C ARG A 67 1.27 12.03 -9.00
N LEU A 68 1.94 12.16 -7.86
CA LEU A 68 2.71 11.09 -7.25
C LEU A 68 1.80 9.89 -6.91
N ILE A 69 2.18 8.70 -7.37
CA ILE A 69 1.52 7.46 -7.00
C ILE A 69 2.19 6.89 -5.74
N PRO A 70 1.49 6.80 -4.61
CA PRO A 70 2.10 6.34 -3.36
C PRO A 70 2.33 4.81 -3.40
N THR A 71 3.46 4.37 -2.86
CA THR A 71 3.72 2.96 -2.60
C THR A 71 3.12 2.53 -1.26
N VAL A 72 2.12 1.65 -1.28
CA VAL A 72 1.36 1.22 -0.08
C VAL A 72 2.27 0.70 1.03
N THR A 73 3.26 -0.14 0.66
CA THR A 73 4.19 -0.76 1.61
C THR A 73 5.01 0.26 2.39
N LEU A 74 5.44 1.35 1.75
CA LEU A 74 6.23 2.40 2.39
C LEU A 74 5.36 3.28 3.29
N ARG A 75 4.15 3.65 2.84
CA ARG A 75 3.21 4.44 3.64
C ARG A 75 2.80 3.71 4.92
N LEU A 76 2.56 2.40 4.85
CA LEU A 76 2.25 1.58 6.03
C LEU A 76 3.40 1.51 7.03
N ASN A 77 4.66 1.53 6.58
CA ASN A 77 5.79 1.59 7.52
C ASN A 77 5.73 2.88 8.35
N TYR A 78 5.38 3.99 7.70
CA TYR A 78 5.31 5.27 8.39
C TYR A 78 4.14 5.31 9.38
N ILE A 79 2.97 4.79 8.99
CA ILE A 79 1.81 4.67 9.88
C ILE A 79 2.17 3.83 11.13
N HIS A 80 2.79 2.66 10.96
CA HIS A 80 3.17 1.85 12.12
C HIS A 80 4.24 2.51 13.00
N TRP A 81 5.14 3.29 12.42
CA TRP A 81 6.10 4.04 13.20
C TRP A 81 5.42 5.14 14.03
N ILE A 82 4.42 5.82 13.46
CA ILE A 82 3.60 6.79 14.21
C ILE A 82 2.84 6.09 15.36
N GLU A 83 2.27 4.89 15.12
CA GLU A 83 1.64 4.09 16.18
C GLU A 83 2.61 3.78 17.33
N ASP A 84 3.86 3.43 17.03
CA ASP A 84 4.88 3.18 18.05
C ASP A 84 5.16 4.43 18.88
N LEU A 85 5.31 5.57 18.23
CA LEU A 85 5.55 6.85 18.90
C LEU A 85 4.37 7.22 19.83
N LEU A 86 3.13 6.98 19.39
CA LEU A 86 1.94 7.24 20.20
C LEU A 86 1.87 6.32 21.43
N GLN A 87 2.26 5.05 21.30
CA GLN A 87 2.30 4.10 22.42
C GLN A 87 3.34 4.44 23.48
N MET A 88 4.36 5.24 23.13
CA MET A 88 5.35 5.73 24.08
C MET A 88 4.83 6.90 24.93
N LEU A 89 3.69 7.50 24.58
CA LEU A 89 3.10 8.59 25.37
C LEU A 89 2.41 8.05 26.63
N PRO A 90 2.38 8.81 27.73
CA PRO A 90 1.69 8.41 28.95
C PRO A 90 0.23 8.06 28.68
N ALA A 91 -0.24 6.93 29.21
CA ALA A 91 -1.58 6.37 28.96
C ALA A 91 -2.77 7.20 29.48
N GLY A 92 -2.55 8.44 29.93
CA GLY A 92 -3.59 9.36 30.38
C GLY A 92 -4.42 9.83 29.20
N ASP A 93 -5.52 9.12 28.94
CA ASP A 93 -6.47 9.32 27.85
C ASP A 93 -5.94 8.97 26.46
N MET A 94 -5.79 7.67 26.18
CA MET A 94 -5.97 7.17 24.80
C MET A 94 -7.45 7.29 24.38
N CYS A 95 -7.93 8.53 24.32
CA CYS A 95 -9.23 8.93 23.83
C CYS A 95 -8.99 9.73 22.55
N GLN A 96 -9.37 9.16 21.40
CA GLN A 96 -9.36 9.82 20.10
C GLN A 96 -8.02 10.49 19.68
N THR A 97 -7.21 9.78 18.90
CA THR A 97 -6.02 10.35 18.25
C THR A 97 -6.43 11.32 17.12
N THR A 98 -5.85 12.52 17.12
CA THR A 98 -5.95 13.48 16.02
C THR A 98 -4.59 13.67 15.37
N GLY A 99 -4.52 13.58 14.05
CA GLY A 99 -3.29 13.76 13.28
C GLY A 99 -3.47 14.81 12.18
N ILE A 100 -2.35 15.39 11.74
CA ILE A 100 -2.29 16.32 10.61
C ILE A 100 -1.37 15.70 9.57
N ASP A 101 -1.87 15.48 8.35
CA ASP A 101 -1.06 15.07 7.21
C ASP A 101 -0.84 16.29 6.30
N ILE A 102 0.42 16.64 6.05
CA ILE A 102 0.78 17.84 5.29
C ILE A 102 1.29 17.39 3.92
N GLY A 103 0.57 17.76 2.87
CA GLY A 103 0.95 17.57 1.48
C GLY A 103 0.08 18.43 0.56
N GLU A 104 0.72 19.19 -0.34
CA GLU A 104 0.05 19.95 -1.42
C GLU A 104 -0.29 19.07 -2.62
#